data_AF-A0A2S9MA82-F1
#
_entry.id   AF-A0A2S9MA82-F1
#
_cell.length_a   1.000
_cell.length_b   1.000
_cell.length_c   1.000
_cell.angle_alpha   90.00
_cell.angle_beta   90.00
_cell.angle_gamma   90.00
#
_symmetry.space_group_name_H-M   'P 1'
#
loop_
_entity.id
_entity.type
_entity.pdbx_description
1 polymer ?
#
loop_
_entity_poly.entity_id
_entity_poly.type
_entity_poly.pdbx_seq_one_letter_code
_entity_poly.pdbx_strand_id
1 'polypeptide(L)'
;MLKRSKNLVDIKASRYGLRRAIAFFIIWSIACDLIFTRTLGWSTAATPYNLARAGVVLAIGVAFAMIVGRRAETRFKAKQAPTL
;
A
#
# COMPACT_ATOMS: atom_id res chain seq x y z
N MET A 1 22.06 -11.22 25.64
CA MET A 1 21.39 -9.90 25.47
C MET A 1 20.91 -9.59 24.03
N LEU A 2 20.81 -10.57 23.12
CA LEU A 2 20.53 -10.35 21.68
C LEU A 2 19.04 -10.23 21.27
N LYS A 3 18.10 -10.67 22.12
CA LYS A 3 16.67 -10.76 21.77
C LYS A 3 15.96 -9.39 21.68
N ARG A 4 16.43 -8.40 22.44
CA ARG A 4 15.83 -7.06 22.50
C ARG A 4 16.15 -6.21 21.26
N SER A 5 17.34 -6.39 20.68
CA SER A 5 17.79 -5.66 19.48
C SER A 5 17.06 -6.13 18.21
N LYS A 6 16.91 -7.45 18.01
CA LYS A 6 16.12 -8.01 16.89
C LYS A 6 14.67 -7.48 16.86
N ASN A 7 14.02 -7.40 18.03
CA ASN A 7 12.67 -6.83 18.13
C ASN A 7 12.60 -5.35 17.70
N LEU A 8 13.59 -4.53 18.02
CA LEU A 8 13.60 -3.11 17.61
C LEU A 8 13.77 -2.95 16.09
N VAL A 9 14.57 -3.82 15.46
CA VAL A 9 14.75 -3.85 14.00
C VAL A 9 13.47 -4.30 13.30
N ASP A 10 12.80 -5.33 13.80
CA ASP A 10 11.50 -5.79 13.26
C ASP A 10 10.42 -4.71 13.36
N ILE A 11 10.33 -4.01 14.50
CA ILE A 11 9.36 -2.90 14.68
C ILE A 11 9.65 -1.74 13.72
N LYS A 12 10.93 -1.41 13.47
CA LYS A 12 11.31 -0.36 12.50
C LYS A 12 11.02 -0.79 11.06
N ALA A 13 11.30 -2.04 10.71
CA ALA A 13 11.03 -2.60 9.39
C ALA A 13 9.53 -2.63 9.09
N SER A 14 8.71 -3.08 10.04
CA SER A 14 7.25 -3.11 9.93
C SER A 14 6.66 -1.70 9.77
N ARG A 15 7.14 -0.71 10.54
CA ARG A 15 6.74 0.70 10.36
C ARG A 15 7.15 1.26 9.00
N TYR A 16 8.32 0.88 8.48
CA TYR A 16 8.77 1.32 7.16
C TYR A 16 7.92 0.71 6.03
N GLY A 17 7.64 -0.59 6.11
CA GLY A 17 6.74 -1.30 5.19
C GLY A 17 5.33 -0.72 5.21
N LEU A 18 4.78 -0.46 6.40
CA LEU A 18 3.46 0.14 6.59
C LEU A 18 3.39 1.55 5.98
N ARG A 19 4.39 2.41 6.24
CA ARG A 19 4.44 3.76 5.64
C ARG A 19 4.49 3.72 4.11
N ARG A 20 5.25 2.79 3.54
CA ARG A 20 5.32 2.59 2.08
C ARG A 20 4.01 2.07 1.51
N ALA A 21 3.34 1.14 2.18
CA ALA A 21 2.03 0.63 1.78
C ALA A 21 0.99 1.75 1.80
N ILE A 22 0.93 2.55 2.87
CA ILE A 22 0.00 3.68 3.00
C ILE A 22 0.27 4.72 1.90
N ALA A 23 1.52 5.11 1.69
CA ALA A 23 1.87 6.08 0.64
C ALA A 23 1.45 5.59 -0.75
N PHE A 24 1.69 4.31 -1.06
CA PHE A 24 1.27 3.72 -2.33
C PHE A 24 -0.25 3.67 -2.46
N PHE A 25 -0.95 3.33 -1.39
CA PHE A 25 -2.40 3.29 -1.35
C PHE A 25 -3.01 4.68 -1.59
N ILE A 26 -2.45 5.74 -1.00
CA ILE A 26 -2.89 7.13 -1.23
C ILE A 26 -2.71 7.51 -2.70
N ILE A 27 -1.52 7.26 -3.27
CA ILE A 27 -1.25 7.55 -4.69
C ILE A 27 -2.21 6.78 -5.60
N TRP A 28 -2.45 5.50 -5.28
CA TRP A 28 -3.39 4.66 -6.02
C TRP A 28 -4.82 5.20 -5.97
N SER A 29 -5.31 5.60 -4.79
CA SER A 29 -6.64 6.18 -4.62
C SER A 29 -6.81 7.48 -5.41
N ILE A 30 -5.80 8.36 -5.39
CA ILE A 30 -5.81 9.61 -6.18
C ILE A 30 -5.83 9.28 -7.68
N ALA A 31 -5.02 8.32 -8.13
CA ALA A 31 -5.00 7.91 -9.53
C ALA A 31 -6.35 7.32 -9.96
N CYS A 32 -6.99 6.50 -9.11
CA CYS A 32 -8.32 5.98 -9.37
C CYS A 32 -9.35 7.11 -9.47
N ASP A 33 -9.34 8.04 -8.52
CA ASP A 33 -10.26 9.18 -8.52
C ASP A 33 -10.12 10.03 -9.79
N LEU A 34 -8.89 10.29 -10.23
CA LEU A 34 -8.59 10.96 -11.51
C LEU A 34 -9.14 10.19 -12.71
N ILE A 35 -8.94 8.86 -12.77
CA ILE A 35 -9.43 8.01 -13.87
C ILE A 35 -10.95 7.96 -13.88
N PHE A 36 -11.60 7.74 -12.74
CA PHE A 36 -13.06 7.71 -12.64
C PHE A 36 -13.66 9.08 -12.96
N THR A 37 -13.08 10.17 -12.46
CA THR A 37 -13.47 11.54 -12.80
C THR A 37 -13.35 11.81 -14.31
N ARG A 38 -12.25 11.39 -14.95
CA ARG A 38 -12.05 11.54 -16.41
C ARG A 38 -13.00 10.69 -17.25
N THR A 39 -13.33 9.48 -16.79
CA THR A 39 -14.08 8.49 -17.59
C THR A 39 -15.58 8.60 -17.42
N LEU A 40 -16.06 8.95 -16.23
CA LEU A 40 -17.48 9.03 -15.92
C LEU A 40 -17.96 10.50 -15.85
N GLY A 41 -17.08 11.44 -15.50
CA GLY A 41 -17.48 12.84 -15.23
C GLY A 41 -18.28 12.95 -13.94
N TRP A 42 -18.24 14.12 -13.29
CA TRP A 42 -18.90 14.34 -11.99
C TRP A 42 -20.44 14.20 -12.03
N SER A 43 -21.04 14.16 -13.23
CA SER A 43 -22.48 14.21 -13.45
C SER A 43 -23.13 12.88 -13.85
N THR A 44 -22.38 11.78 -13.97
CA THR A 44 -22.99 10.48 -14.29
C THR A 44 -23.61 9.86 -13.03
N ALA A 45 -24.84 9.36 -13.19
CA ALA A 45 -25.52 8.62 -12.14
C ALA A 45 -24.67 7.41 -11.68
N ALA A 46 -24.44 7.30 -10.37
CA ALA A 46 -23.72 6.19 -9.78
C ALA A 46 -24.53 4.90 -9.93
N THR A 47 -24.28 4.15 -11.01
CA THR A 47 -24.92 2.83 -11.19
C THR A 47 -24.30 1.80 -10.22
N PRO A 48 -25.04 0.77 -9.80
CA PRO A 48 -24.52 -0.30 -8.97
C PRO A 48 -23.29 -0.98 -9.58
N TYR A 49 -23.24 -1.06 -10.92
CA TYR A 49 -22.10 -1.58 -11.66
C TYR A 49 -20.84 -0.72 -11.50
N ASN A 50 -20.96 0.61 -11.55
CA ASN A 50 -19.85 1.52 -11.32
C ASN A 50 -19.33 1.43 -9.88
N LEU A 51 -20.23 1.27 -8.90
CA LEU A 51 -19.87 1.08 -7.49
C LEU A 51 -19.12 -0.23 -7.27
N ALA A 52 -19.60 -1.33 -7.87
CA ALA A 52 -18.92 -2.63 -7.80
C ALA A 52 -17.52 -2.57 -8.44
N ARG A 53 -17.38 -1.90 -9.58
CA ARG A 53 -16.08 -1.70 -10.25
C ARG A 53 -15.12 -0.87 -9.40
N ALA A 54 -15.59 0.21 -8.78
CA ALA A 54 -14.78 1.01 -7.86
C ALA A 54 -14.31 0.18 -6.66
N GLY A 55 -15.20 -0.63 -6.07
CA GLY A 55 -14.86 -1.55 -4.98
C GLY A 55 -13.79 -2.58 -5.36
N VAL A 56 -13.90 -3.19 -6.54
CA VAL A 56 -12.89 -4.14 -7.05
C VAL A 56 -11.54 -3.46 -7.27
N VAL A 57 -11.52 -2.27 -7.86
CA VAL A 57 -10.29 -1.51 -8.10
C VAL A 57 -9.63 -1.09 -6.78
N LEU A 58 -10.42 -0.72 -5.76
CA LEU A 58 -9.94 -0.48 -4.40
C LEU A 58 -9.31 -1.72 -3.79
N ALA A 59 -9.98 -2.87 -3.86
CA ALA A 59 -9.47 -4.13 -3.33
C ALA A 59 -8.13 -4.54 -3.98
N ILE A 60 -8.00 -4.36 -5.30
CA ILE A 60 -6.75 -4.58 -6.03
C ILE A 60 -5.67 -3.62 -5.52
N GLY A 61 -5.99 -2.33 -5.37
CA GLY A 61 -5.07 -1.33 -4.82
C GLY A 61 -4.53 -1.69 -3.44
N VAL A 62 -5.40 -2.16 -2.54
CA VAL A 62 -5.01 -2.62 -1.20
C VAL A 62 -4.06 -3.82 -1.29
N ALA A 63 -4.37 -4.81 -2.14
CA ALA A 63 -3.53 -6.00 -2.30
C ALA A 63 -2.13 -5.62 -2.81
N PHE A 64 -2.02 -4.75 -3.81
CA PHE A 64 -0.74 -4.25 -4.32
C PHE A 64 0.02 -3.43 -3.27
N ALA A 65 -0.66 -2.56 -2.52
CA ALA A 65 -0.05 -1.78 -1.44
C ALA A 65 0.54 -2.70 -0.36
N MET A 66 -0.15 -3.77 0.02
CA MET A 66 0.35 -4.76 0.97
C MET A 66 1.58 -5.51 0.43
N ILE A 67 1.59 -5.92 -0.85
CA ILE A 67 2.74 -6.59 -1.46
C ILE A 67 3.96 -5.66 -1.50
N VAL A 68 3.76 -4.40 -1.88
CA VAL A 68 4.82 -3.37 -1.91
C VAL A 68 5.34 -3.09 -0.50
N GLY A 69 4.45 -2.98 0.49
CA GLY A 69 4.82 -2.81 1.89
C GLY A 69 5.65 -3.97 2.42
N ARG A 70 5.23 -5.21 2.16
CA ARG A 70 5.99 -6.42 2.53
C ARG A 70 7.35 -6.47 1.84
N ARG A 71 7.44 -6.18 0.53
CA ARG A 71 8.72 -6.12 -0.18
C ARG A 71 9.66 -5.05 0.38
N ALA A 72 9.12 -3.89 0.77
CA ALA A 72 9.89 -2.82 1.39
C ALA A 72 10.43 -3.24 2.77
N GLU A 73 9.61 -3.93 3.58
CA GLU A 73 10.02 -4.50 4.86
C GLU A 73 11.15 -5.53 4.67
N THR A 74 11.00 -6.47 3.73
CA THR A 74 12.03 -7.49 3.44
C THR A 74 13.34 -6.85 2.98
N ARG A 75 13.30 -5.84 2.12
CA ARG A 75 14.49 -5.09 1.68
C ARG A 75 15.15 -4.33 2.83
N PHE A 76 14.38 -3.79 3.77
CA PHE A 76 14.91 -3.10 4.94
C PHE A 76 15.65 -4.07 5.87
N LYS A 77 15.07 -5.26 6.12
CA LYS A 77 15.74 -6.33 6.88
C LYS A 77 17.01 -6.82 6.17
N ALA A 78 16.97 -7.01 4.85
CA ALA A 78 18.12 -7.42 4.05
C ALA A 78 19.28 -6.39 4.06
N LYS A 79 18.96 -5.09 4.10
CA LYS A 79 19.97 -4.01 4.19
C LYS A 79 20.55 -3.81 5.59
N GLN A 80 19.91 -4.31 6.65
CA GLN A 80 20.44 -4.28 8.02
C GLN A 80 21.15 -5.57 8.43
N ALA A 81 21.04 -6.64 7.63
CA ALA A 81 21.81 -7.86 7.79
C ALA A 81 23.32 -7.81 7.41
N PRO A 82 23.87 -6.85 6.62
CA PRO A 82 25.27 -6.87 6.23
C PRO A 82 26.23 -6.27 7.27
N THR A 83 25.79 -6.06 8.52
CA THR A 83 26.64 -5.61 9.63
C THR A 83 26.70 -6.66 10.75
N LEU A 84 27.08 -7.88 10.38
CA LEU A 84 27.65 -8.88 11.29
C LEU A 84 29.04 -9.25 10.79
#